data_AF-A0A6P6SN76-F1
#
_entry.id   AF-A0A6P6SN76-F1
#
_cell.length_a   1.000
_cell.length_b   1.000
_cell.length_c   1.000
_cell.angle_alpha   90.00
_cell.angle_beta   90.00
_cell.angle_gamma   90.00
#
_symmetry.space_group_name_H-M   'P 1'
#
loop_
_entity.id
_entity.type
_entity.pdbx_description
1 polymer ?
#
loop_
_entity_poly.entity_id
_entity_poly.type
_entity_poly.pdbx_seq_one_letter_code
_entity_poly.pdbx_strand_id
1 'polypeptide(L)'
;MYHPSISFKKKKKKRKLQILSLIAPPPDQHPGVVDQAQCKYGRVYVYDDLPPIFNKKLLENCIIDSRKSQCEALSDGGFGPEATTALAGIVPPELARAWYRTHMFASELIFHNRILNYKCRTMEPESAKAFYIPFYAGLAASNILFSGYTAKERDAPFYTFLEWIKNQHYWKRSNGSDHFLAVGRTSWDLKRVRDDQAWGTSFLLMPLMRKMFSFTIERSLGDPMEVTVPYPTGFHPRTVTEIKQWQEFVRGRKRTNLFTFVGGKRGYIKNDFRALLLDHCYNESDSCKAIDFAKTACLDSSSAVLEIFLSSDFCLQPRGDSHTRRSTFDCMQAAFGGRTGNLKDAFDIAVEEMLRRIVSNKPSLKGPSS
;
A
#
# COMPACT_ATOMS: atom_id res chain seq x y z
N MET A 1 36.26 8.91 53.05
CA MET A 1 35.12 9.48 52.29
C MET A 1 34.90 8.64 51.05
N TYR A 2 33.91 7.75 51.10
CA TYR A 2 33.52 6.88 49.97
C TYR A 2 32.26 7.48 49.34
N HIS A 3 32.34 7.87 48.07
CA HIS A 3 31.19 8.27 47.26
C HIS A 3 30.54 7.02 46.64
N PRO A 4 29.23 6.77 46.81
CA PRO A 4 28.56 5.68 46.11
C PRO A 4 28.13 6.12 44.71
N SER A 5 28.43 5.28 43.72
CA SER A 5 28.01 5.39 42.33
C SER A 5 26.57 4.91 42.16
N ILE A 6 25.70 5.80 41.67
CA ILE A 6 24.29 5.48 41.35
C ILE A 6 24.20 4.89 39.94
N SER A 7 23.87 3.60 39.87
CA SER A 7 23.59 2.87 38.63
C SER A 7 22.18 3.19 38.12
N PHE A 8 22.07 3.89 36.99
CA PHE A 8 20.81 4.05 36.27
C PHE A 8 20.45 2.77 35.50
N LYS A 9 19.65 1.90 36.14
CA LYS A 9 18.94 0.82 35.43
C LYS A 9 17.86 1.42 34.52
N LYS A 10 18.14 1.53 33.22
CA LYS A 10 17.09 1.77 32.19
C LYS A 10 16.11 0.59 32.19
N LYS A 11 14.96 0.77 32.83
CA LYS A 11 13.80 -0.14 32.68
C LYS A 11 13.32 -0.06 31.23
N LYS A 12 13.66 -1.05 30.40
CA LYS A 12 12.99 -1.30 29.11
C LYS A 12 11.54 -1.68 29.39
N LYS A 13 10.63 -0.72 29.32
CA LYS A 13 9.19 -0.97 29.30
C LYS A 13 8.86 -1.62 27.95
N LYS A 14 8.69 -2.96 27.94
CA LYS A 14 8.04 -3.65 26.80
C LYS A 14 6.59 -3.14 26.75
N ARG A 15 6.30 -2.15 25.91
CA ARG A 15 4.92 -1.84 25.52
C ARG A 15 4.44 -3.02 24.67
N LYS A 16 3.47 -3.79 25.18
CA LYS A 16 2.69 -4.73 24.37
C LYS A 16 2.02 -3.88 23.29
N LEU A 17 2.38 -4.11 22.03
CA LEU A 17 1.71 -3.51 20.89
C LEU A 17 0.26 -4.04 20.92
N GLN A 18 -0.69 -3.18 21.26
CA GLN A 18 -2.11 -3.50 21.10
C GLN A 18 -2.37 -3.40 19.60
N ILE A 19 -2.20 -4.51 18.88
CA ILE A 19 -2.74 -4.64 17.54
C ILE A 19 -4.24 -4.52 17.74
N LEU A 20 -4.83 -3.36 17.40
CA LEU A 20 -6.27 -3.27 17.26
C LEU A 20 -6.66 -4.39 16.30
N SER A 21 -7.38 -5.37 16.81
CA SER A 21 -8.00 -6.39 15.99
C SER A 21 -8.75 -5.67 14.88
N LEU A 22 -8.56 -6.14 13.65
CA LEU A 22 -9.40 -5.83 12.51
C LEU A 22 -10.81 -6.35 12.84
N ILE A 23 -11.54 -5.63 13.69
CA ILE A 23 -12.90 -5.96 14.07
C ILE A 23 -13.73 -5.41 12.92
N ALA A 24 -14.18 -6.31 12.04
CA ALA A 24 -15.29 -5.99 11.17
C ALA A 24 -16.45 -5.49 12.05
N PRO A 25 -17.19 -4.45 11.65
CA PRO A 25 -18.34 -4.00 12.41
C PRO A 25 -19.27 -5.19 12.68
N PRO A 26 -19.92 -5.25 13.87
CA PRO A 26 -20.86 -6.32 14.18
C PRO A 26 -21.95 -6.39 13.09
N PRO A 27 -22.48 -7.60 12.78
CA PRO A 27 -23.41 -7.82 11.67
C PRO A 27 -24.60 -6.84 11.63
N ASP A 28 -25.03 -6.38 12.81
CA ASP A 28 -26.20 -5.52 13.00
C ASP A 28 -25.94 -4.02 12.75
N GLN A 29 -24.70 -3.61 12.42
CA GLN A 29 -24.36 -2.21 12.08
C GLN A 29 -24.15 -1.97 10.57
N HIS A 30 -24.39 -2.97 9.72
CA HIS A 30 -24.56 -2.70 8.30
C HIS A 30 -25.96 -2.14 8.05
N PRO A 31 -26.12 -1.03 7.32
CA PRO A 31 -27.44 -0.58 6.91
C PRO A 31 -28.12 -1.73 6.18
N GLY A 32 -29.26 -2.14 6.72
CA GLY A 32 -30.06 -3.25 6.20
C GLY A 32 -30.27 -3.11 4.70
N VAL A 33 -30.17 -4.25 4.01
CA VAL A 33 -30.49 -4.41 2.58
C VAL A 33 -29.95 -3.26 1.72
N VAL A 34 -28.65 -3.26 1.44
CA VAL A 34 -28.10 -2.42 0.36
C VAL A 34 -28.81 -2.85 -0.93
N ASP A 35 -29.68 -1.98 -1.42
CA ASP A 35 -30.45 -2.14 -2.66
C ASP A 35 -29.55 -2.68 -3.78
N GLN A 36 -30.00 -3.72 -4.48
CA GLN A 36 -29.29 -4.27 -5.64
C GLN A 36 -28.95 -3.19 -6.68
N ALA A 37 -29.76 -2.13 -6.78
CA ALA A 37 -29.50 -0.99 -7.66
C ALA A 37 -28.20 -0.24 -7.32
N GLN A 38 -27.73 -0.26 -6.07
CA GLN A 38 -26.50 0.43 -5.65
C GLN A 38 -25.21 -0.34 -5.96
N CYS A 39 -25.32 -1.65 -6.20
CA CYS A 39 -24.20 -2.56 -6.45
C CYS A 39 -24.23 -3.09 -7.88
N LYS A 40 -24.11 -2.16 -8.86
CA LYS A 40 -24.23 -2.41 -10.30
C LYS A 40 -23.45 -3.65 -10.80
N TYR A 41 -22.24 -3.88 -10.28
CA TYR A 41 -21.38 -5.00 -10.68
C TYR A 41 -21.39 -6.17 -9.67
N GLY A 42 -22.34 -6.18 -8.75
CA GLY A 42 -22.54 -7.23 -7.76
C GLY A 42 -21.84 -6.97 -6.42
N ARG A 43 -21.98 -7.97 -5.53
CA ARG A 43 -21.46 -7.93 -4.16
C ARG A 43 -20.11 -8.65 -4.05
N VAL A 44 -19.31 -8.26 -3.07
CA VAL A 44 -18.02 -8.88 -2.75
C VAL A 44 -18.14 -9.65 -1.45
N TYR A 45 -17.73 -10.93 -1.44
CA TYR A 45 -17.48 -11.67 -0.21
C TYR A 45 -16.00 -11.57 0.16
N VAL A 46 -15.71 -11.48 1.46
CA VAL A 46 -14.33 -11.50 1.98
C VAL A 46 -14.11 -12.84 2.64
N TYR A 47 -13.02 -13.54 2.30
CA TYR A 47 -12.68 -14.81 2.96
C TYR A 47 -12.41 -14.60 4.46
N ASP A 48 -13.38 -14.94 5.29
CA ASP A 48 -13.31 -14.79 6.75
C ASP A 48 -12.56 -15.97 7.43
N ASP A 49 -12.45 -17.12 6.76
CA ASP A 49 -11.82 -18.36 7.23
C ASP A 49 -10.36 -18.53 6.76
N LEU A 50 -9.72 -17.45 6.31
CA LEU A 50 -8.32 -17.47 5.87
C LEU A 50 -7.38 -17.89 7.03
N PRO A 51 -6.56 -18.94 6.87
CA PRO A 51 -5.61 -19.36 7.90
C PRO A 51 -4.70 -18.20 8.34
N PRO A 52 -4.51 -17.99 9.66
CA PRO A 52 -3.77 -16.84 10.18
C PRO A 52 -2.33 -16.68 9.65
N ILE A 53 -1.71 -17.76 9.16
CA ILE A 53 -0.37 -17.73 8.55
C ILE A 53 -0.30 -16.85 7.29
N PHE A 54 -1.42 -16.63 6.61
CA PHE A 54 -1.51 -15.79 5.42
C PHE A 54 -1.81 -14.31 5.75
N ASN A 55 -2.15 -13.97 6.99
CA ASN A 55 -2.44 -12.59 7.36
C ASN A 55 -1.98 -12.21 8.77
N LYS A 56 -2.77 -12.52 9.80
CA LYS A 56 -2.60 -12.05 11.18
C LYS A 56 -1.21 -12.39 11.74
N LYS A 57 -0.69 -13.60 11.47
CA LYS A 57 0.67 -14.00 11.92
C LYS A 57 1.78 -13.21 11.23
N LEU A 58 1.57 -12.74 9.99
CA LEU A 58 2.56 -11.92 9.29
C LEU A 58 2.75 -10.55 9.97
N LEU A 59 1.76 -10.09 10.76
CA LEU A 59 1.83 -8.82 11.51
C LEU A 59 2.59 -8.93 12.84
N GLU A 60 2.78 -10.14 13.38
CA GLU A 60 3.42 -10.34 14.69
C GLU A 60 4.93 -10.06 14.66
N ASN A 61 5.59 -10.41 13.56
CA ASN A 61 7.04 -10.23 13.35
C ASN A 61 7.35 -9.72 11.93
N CYS A 62 6.58 -8.74 11.48
CA CYS A 62 6.73 -8.19 10.15
C CYS A 62 8.06 -7.45 9.93
N ILE A 63 8.67 -7.73 8.79
CA ILE A 63 9.79 -7.02 8.18
C ILE A 63 9.26 -6.46 6.87
N ILE A 64 9.39 -5.15 6.64
CA ILE A 64 8.75 -4.50 5.48
C ILE A 64 9.78 -4.13 4.42
N ASP A 65 10.83 -3.39 4.78
CA ASP A 65 11.88 -2.96 3.85
C ASP A 65 13.32 -2.99 4.42
N SER A 66 13.47 -3.22 5.73
CA SER A 66 14.76 -3.29 6.41
C SER A 66 14.82 -4.49 7.35
N ARG A 67 16.02 -4.98 7.72
CA ARG A 67 16.18 -6.12 8.64
C ARG A 67 15.73 -5.85 10.10
N LYS A 68 14.96 -4.78 10.34
CA LYS A 68 14.40 -4.42 11.65
C LYS A 68 12.87 -4.54 11.59
N SER A 69 12.24 -4.89 12.70
CA SER A 69 10.78 -4.92 12.78
C SER A 69 10.22 -3.52 12.59
N GLN A 70 9.22 -3.40 11.71
CA GLN A 70 8.57 -2.14 11.33
C GLN A 70 7.04 -2.20 11.52
N CYS A 71 6.55 -3.10 12.37
CA CYS A 71 5.11 -3.38 12.47
C CYS A 71 4.27 -2.26 13.03
N GLU A 72 4.88 -1.35 13.79
CA GLU A 72 4.22 -0.11 14.18
C GLU A 72 3.76 0.68 12.95
N ALA A 73 4.50 0.65 11.83
CA ALA A 73 4.11 1.33 10.58
C ALA A 73 2.89 0.70 9.88
N LEU A 74 2.45 -0.49 10.32
CA LEU A 74 1.25 -1.19 9.83
C LEU A 74 0.09 -1.14 10.84
N SER A 75 0.25 -0.38 11.93
CA SER A 75 -0.83 -0.15 12.90
C SER A 75 -2.00 0.62 12.27
N ASP A 76 -3.09 0.76 13.02
CA ASP A 76 -4.29 1.50 12.61
C ASP A 76 -4.81 1.08 11.22
N GLY A 77 -4.99 -0.22 11.04
CA GLY A 77 -5.48 -0.77 9.77
C GLY A 77 -4.57 -0.53 8.56
N GLY A 78 -3.28 -0.23 8.78
CA GLY A 78 -2.31 0.07 7.74
C GLY A 78 -2.02 1.57 7.55
N PHE A 79 -2.72 2.46 8.25
CA PHE A 79 -2.39 3.90 8.24
C PHE A 79 -1.09 4.20 8.98
N GLY A 80 -0.74 3.41 9.99
CA GLY A 80 0.40 3.64 10.86
C GLY A 80 0.10 4.69 11.95
N PRO A 81 1.13 5.15 12.70
CA PRO A 81 0.94 6.15 13.75
C PRO A 81 0.49 7.50 13.20
N GLU A 82 -0.32 8.23 13.95
CA GLU A 82 -0.67 9.62 13.62
C GLU A 82 0.59 10.49 13.43
N ALA A 83 0.55 11.40 12.47
CA ALA A 83 1.63 12.33 12.17
C ALA A 83 1.43 13.73 12.77
N THR A 84 0.37 13.93 13.57
CA THR A 84 -0.04 15.21 14.18
C THR A 84 1.13 16.03 14.73
N THR A 85 1.94 15.46 15.62
CA THR A 85 3.07 16.18 16.24
C THR A 85 4.21 16.45 15.25
N ALA A 86 4.49 15.50 14.35
CA ALA A 86 5.58 15.63 13.39
C ALA A 86 5.29 16.68 12.30
N LEU A 87 4.01 16.97 12.05
CA LEU A 87 3.55 17.92 11.02
C LEU A 87 3.03 19.24 11.60
N ALA A 88 3.22 19.47 12.91
CA ALA A 88 2.84 20.71 13.56
C ALA A 88 3.56 21.90 12.89
N GLY A 89 2.79 22.91 12.47
CA GLY A 89 3.30 24.08 11.74
C GLY A 89 3.48 23.89 10.23
N ILE A 90 3.44 22.65 9.73
CA ILE A 90 3.49 22.33 8.30
C ILE A 90 2.08 22.13 7.74
N VAL A 91 1.21 21.46 8.48
CA VAL A 91 -0.18 21.16 8.10
C VAL A 91 -1.16 21.98 8.96
N PRO A 92 -2.29 22.46 8.40
CA PRO A 92 -3.32 23.13 9.18
C PRO A 92 -3.82 22.28 10.37
N PRO A 93 -4.00 22.86 11.58
CA PRO A 93 -4.42 22.11 12.77
C PRO A 93 -5.70 21.29 12.58
N GLU A 94 -6.66 21.81 11.82
CA GLU A 94 -7.93 21.15 11.49
C GLU A 94 -7.75 19.89 10.64
N LEU A 95 -6.64 19.78 9.89
CA LEU A 95 -6.31 18.62 9.07
C LEU A 95 -5.35 17.65 9.76
N ALA A 96 -4.80 17.98 10.93
CA ALA A 96 -3.72 17.19 11.55
C ALA A 96 -4.12 15.71 11.79
N ARG A 97 -5.40 15.46 12.11
CA ARG A 97 -5.95 14.10 12.32
C ARG A 97 -6.19 13.30 11.03
N ALA A 98 -6.03 13.92 9.87
CA ALA A 98 -6.07 13.22 8.58
C ALA A 98 -4.68 12.75 8.12
N TRP A 99 -3.62 13.00 8.91
CA TRP A 99 -2.24 12.65 8.53
C TRP A 99 -1.63 11.56 9.41
N TYR A 100 -1.00 10.60 8.74
CA TYR A 100 -0.41 9.42 9.35
C TYR A 100 0.96 9.11 8.76
N ARG A 101 1.79 8.38 9.51
CA ARG A 101 3.09 7.85 9.08
C ARG A 101 2.90 6.55 8.30
N THR A 102 2.08 6.60 7.25
CA THR A 102 1.71 5.44 6.43
C THR A 102 2.92 4.87 5.71
N HIS A 103 3.08 3.54 5.76
CA HIS A 103 4.14 2.86 5.03
C HIS A 103 3.77 2.71 3.55
N MET A 104 4.76 2.84 2.65
CA MET A 104 4.54 2.74 1.20
C MET A 104 4.10 1.34 0.71
N PHE A 105 4.13 0.34 1.59
CA PHE A 105 3.77 -1.05 1.30
C PHE A 105 2.57 -1.53 2.14
N ALA A 106 1.84 -0.59 2.77
CA ALA A 106 0.70 -0.91 3.64
C ALA A 106 -0.62 -1.18 2.89
N SER A 107 -0.61 -1.16 1.55
CA SER A 107 -1.84 -1.26 0.74
C SER A 107 -2.68 -2.49 1.07
N GLU A 108 -2.07 -3.63 1.42
CA GLU A 108 -2.81 -4.87 1.73
C GLU A 108 -3.73 -4.69 2.94
N LEU A 109 -3.25 -4.02 3.99
CA LEU A 109 -4.03 -3.74 5.19
C LEU A 109 -5.07 -2.65 4.92
N ILE A 110 -4.70 -1.59 4.20
CA ILE A 110 -5.61 -0.50 3.86
C ILE A 110 -6.78 -1.05 3.03
N PHE A 111 -6.50 -1.80 1.95
CA PHE A 111 -7.53 -2.40 1.10
C PHE A 111 -8.37 -3.42 1.86
N HIS A 112 -7.76 -4.21 2.76
CA HIS A 112 -8.51 -5.14 3.60
C HIS A 112 -9.48 -4.40 4.53
N ASN A 113 -9.06 -3.32 5.21
CA ASN A 113 -9.97 -2.54 6.04
C ASN A 113 -11.07 -1.85 5.23
N ARG A 114 -10.74 -1.34 4.05
CA ARG A 114 -11.70 -0.70 3.14
C ARG A 114 -12.73 -1.70 2.62
N ILE A 115 -12.32 -2.91 2.20
CA ILE A 115 -13.25 -3.91 1.68
C ILE A 115 -14.15 -4.51 2.77
N LEU A 116 -13.67 -4.62 4.01
CA LEU A 116 -14.51 -5.01 5.15
C LEU A 116 -15.67 -4.04 5.40
N ASN A 117 -15.49 -2.75 5.07
CA ASN A 117 -16.49 -1.69 5.21
C ASN A 117 -17.12 -1.27 3.88
N TYR A 118 -16.85 -2.00 2.80
CA TYR A 118 -17.35 -1.64 1.49
C TYR A 118 -18.86 -1.83 1.42
N LYS A 119 -19.57 -0.82 0.89
CA LYS A 119 -21.05 -0.83 0.81
C LYS A 119 -21.62 -2.06 0.08
N CYS A 120 -20.88 -2.64 -0.86
CA CYS A 120 -21.31 -3.84 -1.59
C CYS A 120 -20.68 -5.13 -1.03
N ARG A 121 -20.13 -5.12 0.20
CA ARG A 121 -19.73 -6.35 0.89
C ARG A 121 -20.96 -7.19 1.22
N THR A 122 -20.81 -8.51 1.14
CA THR A 122 -21.82 -9.47 1.61
C THR A 122 -21.19 -10.44 2.61
N MET A 123 -21.99 -10.87 3.58
CA MET A 123 -21.65 -11.97 4.49
C MET A 123 -22.15 -13.32 3.97
N GLU A 124 -23.04 -13.31 2.97
CA GLU A 124 -23.57 -14.51 2.33
C GLU A 124 -22.76 -14.80 1.05
N PRO A 125 -21.81 -15.74 1.07
CA PRO A 125 -20.92 -16.00 -0.06
C PRO A 125 -21.66 -16.40 -1.36
N GLU A 126 -22.86 -17.00 -1.25
CA GLU A 126 -23.63 -17.36 -2.45
C GLU A 126 -24.24 -16.16 -3.19
N SER A 127 -24.41 -15.04 -2.49
CA SER A 127 -24.84 -13.78 -3.12
C SER A 127 -23.69 -13.01 -3.79
N ALA A 128 -22.44 -13.45 -3.61
CA ALA A 128 -21.27 -12.74 -4.09
C ALA A 128 -20.97 -12.97 -5.57
N LYS A 129 -20.61 -11.89 -6.27
CA LYS A 129 -20.10 -11.94 -7.65
C LYS A 129 -18.59 -11.97 -7.73
N ALA A 130 -17.90 -11.56 -6.65
CA ALA A 130 -16.45 -11.62 -6.53
C ALA A 130 -16.02 -11.93 -5.09
N PHE A 131 -14.80 -12.44 -4.95
CA PHE A 131 -14.23 -12.90 -3.68
C PHE A 131 -12.90 -12.21 -3.42
N TYR A 132 -12.84 -11.43 -2.34
CA TYR A 132 -11.59 -10.86 -1.87
C TYR A 132 -10.88 -11.85 -0.94
N ILE A 133 -9.60 -12.09 -1.21
CA ILE A 133 -8.74 -12.91 -0.35
C ILE A 133 -7.79 -11.98 0.42
N PRO A 134 -7.90 -11.88 1.76
CA PRO A 134 -7.04 -11.02 2.56
C PRO A 134 -5.65 -11.64 2.83
N PHE A 135 -5.01 -12.22 1.80
CA PHE A 135 -3.64 -12.73 1.89
C PHE A 135 -2.66 -11.55 1.78
N TYR A 136 -1.81 -11.36 2.79
CA TYR A 136 -0.77 -10.32 2.78
C TYR A 136 0.50 -10.83 2.08
N ALA A 137 0.37 -11.12 0.79
CA ALA A 137 1.42 -11.67 -0.07
C ALA A 137 2.68 -10.79 -0.11
N GLY A 138 2.51 -9.47 -0.10
CA GLY A 138 3.58 -8.49 -0.05
C GLY A 138 4.38 -8.59 1.25
N LEU A 139 3.70 -8.67 2.40
CA LEU A 139 4.36 -8.88 3.69
C LEU A 139 5.04 -10.25 3.79
N ALA A 140 4.39 -11.31 3.26
CA ALA A 140 4.99 -12.63 3.19
C ALA A 140 6.30 -12.61 2.37
N ALA A 141 6.32 -11.90 1.24
CA ALA A 141 7.52 -11.68 0.45
C ALA A 141 8.57 -10.87 1.22
N SER A 142 8.18 -9.76 1.87
CA SER A 142 9.13 -8.91 2.60
C SER A 142 9.86 -9.65 3.72
N ASN A 143 9.21 -10.56 4.44
CA ASN A 143 9.89 -11.36 5.48
C ASN A 143 11.04 -12.23 4.94
N ILE A 144 11.01 -12.54 3.64
CA ILE A 144 11.94 -13.50 3.03
C ILE A 144 12.95 -12.82 2.10
N LEU A 145 12.55 -11.76 1.37
CA LEU A 145 13.41 -11.10 0.36
C LEU A 145 14.71 -10.52 0.93
N PHE A 146 14.77 -10.19 2.22
CA PHE A 146 15.95 -9.56 2.84
C PHE A 146 16.91 -10.53 3.56
N SER A 147 16.66 -11.84 3.46
CA SER A 147 17.22 -12.86 4.38
C SER A 147 18.04 -13.97 3.71
N GLY A 148 18.54 -13.78 2.49
CA GLY A 148 19.50 -14.71 1.87
C GLY A 148 18.94 -16.08 1.46
N TYR A 149 17.61 -16.22 1.44
CA TYR A 149 16.91 -17.44 1.04
C TYR A 149 17.09 -17.78 -0.44
N THR A 150 17.11 -19.08 -0.73
CA THR A 150 17.08 -19.63 -2.10
C THR A 150 15.74 -19.38 -2.78
N ALA A 151 15.71 -19.39 -4.12
CA ALA A 151 14.49 -19.24 -4.91
C ALA A 151 13.32 -20.13 -4.44
N LYS A 152 13.61 -21.41 -4.15
CA LYS A 152 12.62 -22.38 -3.65
C LYS A 152 12.04 -21.97 -2.30
N GLU A 153 12.88 -21.52 -1.36
CA GLU A 153 12.45 -21.06 -0.04
C GLU A 153 11.61 -19.79 -0.13
N ARG A 154 11.95 -18.88 -1.06
CA ARG A 154 11.17 -17.67 -1.32
C ARG A 154 9.76 -17.98 -1.82
N ASP A 155 9.60 -19.06 -2.58
CA ASP A 155 8.33 -19.42 -3.19
C ASP A 155 7.46 -20.34 -2.31
N ALA A 156 8.04 -21.02 -1.31
CA ALA A 156 7.36 -22.02 -0.48
C ALA A 156 6.07 -21.51 0.23
N PRO A 157 6.03 -20.30 0.82
CA PRO A 157 4.80 -19.81 1.45
C PRO A 157 3.66 -19.60 0.44
N PHE A 158 4.00 -19.23 -0.79
CA PHE A 158 3.05 -18.98 -1.86
C PHE A 158 2.47 -20.28 -2.41
N TYR A 159 3.29 -21.33 -2.56
CA TYR A 159 2.77 -22.67 -2.85
C TYR A 159 1.83 -23.16 -1.75
N THR A 160 2.15 -22.91 -0.48
CA THR A 160 1.28 -23.26 0.65
C THR A 160 -0.07 -22.54 0.58
N PHE A 161 -0.06 -21.24 0.25
CA PHE A 161 -1.30 -20.48 0.02
C PHE A 161 -2.10 -21.02 -1.16
N LEU A 162 -1.44 -21.28 -2.29
CA LEU A 162 -2.10 -21.78 -3.50
C LEU A 162 -2.69 -23.18 -3.31
N GLU A 163 -2.04 -24.04 -2.52
CA GLU A 163 -2.57 -25.35 -2.12
C GLU A 163 -3.82 -25.21 -1.24
N TRP A 164 -3.84 -24.23 -0.34
CA TRP A 164 -5.02 -23.97 0.49
C TRP A 164 -6.18 -23.39 -0.33
N ILE A 165 -5.95 -22.36 -1.14
CA ILE A 165 -7.03 -21.65 -1.84
C ILE A 165 -7.70 -22.54 -2.90
N LYS A 166 -6.92 -23.37 -3.63
CA LYS A 166 -7.48 -24.22 -4.68
C LYS A 166 -8.50 -25.24 -4.16
N ASN A 167 -8.42 -25.56 -2.87
CA ASN A 167 -9.28 -26.53 -2.21
C ASN A 167 -10.59 -25.92 -1.69
N GLN A 168 -10.71 -24.58 -1.66
CA GLN A 168 -11.90 -23.89 -1.19
C GLN A 168 -13.09 -24.08 -2.13
N HIS A 169 -14.29 -24.26 -1.54
CA HIS A 169 -15.52 -24.49 -2.29
C HIS A 169 -15.76 -23.38 -3.34
N TYR A 170 -15.73 -22.12 -2.90
CA TYR A 170 -15.98 -20.97 -3.79
C TYR A 170 -14.90 -20.75 -4.85
N TRP A 171 -13.66 -21.17 -4.59
CA TRP A 171 -12.59 -21.15 -5.61
C TRP A 171 -12.91 -22.08 -6.77
N LYS A 172 -13.33 -23.31 -6.46
CA LYS A 172 -13.59 -24.35 -7.47
C LYS A 172 -14.70 -23.98 -8.45
N ARG A 173 -15.64 -23.11 -8.05
CA ARG A 173 -16.76 -22.66 -8.89
C ARG A 173 -16.32 -21.89 -10.13
N SER A 174 -15.25 -21.10 -10.03
CA SER A 174 -14.76 -20.20 -11.08
C SER A 174 -13.30 -20.47 -11.48
N ASN A 175 -12.64 -21.38 -10.77
CA ASN A 175 -11.20 -21.61 -10.85
C ASN A 175 -10.38 -20.34 -10.63
N GLY A 176 -10.82 -19.48 -9.71
CA GLY A 176 -10.17 -18.23 -9.32
C GLY A 176 -10.53 -17.00 -10.15
N SER A 177 -11.34 -17.14 -11.22
CA SER A 177 -11.67 -16.04 -12.14
C SER A 177 -12.59 -14.96 -11.55
N ASP A 178 -13.27 -15.25 -10.44
CA ASP A 178 -14.02 -14.27 -9.65
C ASP A 178 -13.29 -13.88 -8.35
N HIS A 179 -12.02 -14.26 -8.19
CA HIS A 179 -11.20 -13.93 -7.02
C HIS A 179 -10.27 -12.74 -7.30
N PHE A 180 -9.94 -12.03 -6.24
CA PHE A 180 -8.93 -10.99 -6.28
C PHE A 180 -8.27 -10.78 -4.91
N LEU A 181 -7.08 -10.18 -4.92
CA LEU A 181 -6.37 -9.77 -3.72
C LEU A 181 -5.62 -8.46 -3.93
N ALA A 182 -5.27 -7.79 -2.84
CA ALA A 182 -4.35 -6.65 -2.87
C ALA A 182 -2.94 -7.11 -2.55
N VAL A 183 -1.96 -6.53 -3.23
CA VAL A 183 -0.54 -6.79 -3.06
C VAL A 183 0.17 -5.46 -2.79
N GLY A 184 0.77 -5.37 -1.61
CA GLY A 184 1.43 -4.15 -1.13
C GLY A 184 2.82 -3.90 -1.72
N ARG A 185 3.20 -4.60 -2.79
CA ARG A 185 4.53 -4.47 -3.43
C ARG A 185 4.38 -4.32 -4.94
N THR A 186 5.51 -4.06 -5.61
CA THR A 186 5.55 -4.01 -7.08
C THR A 186 5.49 -5.42 -7.64
N SER A 187 5.02 -5.56 -8.87
CA SER A 187 4.96 -6.87 -9.51
C SER A 187 6.33 -7.46 -9.77
N TRP A 188 7.36 -6.63 -9.89
CA TRP A 188 8.75 -7.06 -9.98
C TRP A 188 9.20 -7.90 -8.78
N ASP A 189 8.75 -7.56 -7.55
CA ASP A 189 9.06 -8.34 -6.34
C ASP A 189 8.45 -9.75 -6.35
N LEU A 190 7.46 -10.01 -7.22
CA LEU A 190 6.66 -11.23 -7.22
C LEU A 190 6.60 -11.93 -8.59
N LYS A 191 7.38 -11.46 -9.57
CA LYS A 191 7.51 -12.02 -10.93
C LYS A 191 8.94 -12.37 -11.30
N ARG A 192 9.65 -13.01 -10.36
CA ARG A 192 10.94 -13.63 -10.64
C ARG A 192 10.76 -14.75 -11.67
N VAL A 193 11.51 -14.69 -12.77
CA VAL A 193 11.36 -15.57 -13.93
C VAL A 193 12.36 -16.73 -13.90
N ARG A 194 13.51 -16.55 -13.25
CA ARG A 194 14.56 -17.57 -13.15
C ARG A 194 15.07 -17.75 -11.74
N ASP A 195 15.46 -18.98 -11.40
CA ASP A 195 15.93 -19.35 -10.05
C ASP A 195 17.32 -18.81 -9.71
N ASP A 196 18.11 -18.42 -10.72
CA ASP A 196 19.42 -17.77 -10.56
C ASP A 196 19.31 -16.29 -10.17
N GLN A 197 18.12 -15.69 -10.24
CA GLN A 197 17.93 -14.28 -9.86
C GLN A 197 18.03 -14.10 -8.34
N ALA A 198 18.88 -13.17 -7.92
CA ALA A 198 19.12 -12.88 -6.52
C ALA A 198 17.93 -12.25 -5.77
N TRP A 199 16.86 -11.84 -6.47
CA TRP A 199 15.70 -11.15 -5.89
C TRP A 199 14.37 -11.69 -6.42
N GLY A 200 13.32 -11.53 -5.62
CA GLY A 200 11.93 -11.74 -6.00
C GLY A 200 11.40 -13.14 -5.70
N THR A 201 10.07 -13.25 -5.69
CA THR A 201 9.32 -14.52 -5.66
C THR A 201 8.71 -14.77 -7.03
N SER A 202 8.25 -15.99 -7.31
CA SER A 202 7.52 -16.31 -8.55
C SER A 202 6.00 -16.21 -8.41
N PHE A 203 5.48 -15.72 -7.28
CA PHE A 203 4.08 -15.81 -6.89
C PHE A 203 3.09 -15.41 -8.00
N LEU A 204 3.23 -14.20 -8.57
CA LEU A 204 2.31 -13.70 -9.59
C LEU A 204 2.44 -14.43 -10.94
N LEU A 205 3.49 -15.24 -11.14
CA LEU A 205 3.66 -16.08 -12.33
C LEU A 205 3.11 -17.50 -12.14
N MET A 206 2.79 -17.90 -10.91
CA MET A 206 2.30 -19.24 -10.59
C MET A 206 0.94 -19.50 -11.28
N PRO A 207 0.65 -20.74 -11.70
CA PRO A 207 -0.49 -21.04 -12.59
C PRO A 207 -1.86 -20.54 -12.11
N LEU A 208 -2.14 -20.59 -10.81
CA LEU A 208 -3.42 -20.14 -10.26
C LEU A 208 -3.56 -18.62 -10.22
N MET A 209 -2.44 -17.88 -10.09
CA MET A 209 -2.45 -16.41 -10.09
C MET A 209 -2.80 -15.85 -11.47
N ARG A 210 -2.49 -16.58 -12.55
CA ARG A 210 -2.83 -16.18 -13.93
C ARG A 210 -4.33 -16.14 -14.22
N LYS A 211 -5.16 -16.62 -13.29
CA LYS A 211 -6.63 -16.64 -13.39
C LYS A 211 -7.30 -15.68 -12.42
N MET A 212 -6.54 -15.05 -11.52
CA MET A 212 -7.05 -14.26 -10.42
C MET A 212 -6.58 -12.82 -10.54
N PHE A 213 -7.45 -11.85 -10.25
CA PHE A 213 -7.04 -10.45 -10.29
C PHE A 213 -6.14 -10.10 -9.10
N SER A 214 -5.22 -9.16 -9.30
CA SER A 214 -4.39 -8.61 -8.22
C SER A 214 -4.30 -7.09 -8.33
N PHE A 215 -4.53 -6.41 -7.21
CA PHE A 215 -4.18 -4.99 -7.09
C PHE A 215 -2.69 -4.89 -6.76
N THR A 216 -1.91 -4.28 -7.65
CA THR A 216 -0.46 -4.10 -7.48
C THR A 216 -0.11 -2.63 -7.52
N ILE A 217 0.93 -2.22 -6.79
CA ILE A 217 1.33 -0.81 -6.77
C ILE A 217 1.94 -0.38 -8.11
N GLU A 218 2.61 -1.31 -8.78
CA GLU A 218 3.17 -1.13 -10.11
C GLU A 218 2.99 -2.43 -10.88
N ARG A 219 2.10 -2.41 -11.88
CA ARG A 219 1.76 -3.62 -12.61
C ARG A 219 2.79 -3.97 -13.68
N SER A 220 2.86 -5.26 -14.00
CA SER A 220 3.59 -5.71 -15.19
C SER A 220 2.88 -5.24 -16.47
N LEU A 221 3.64 -4.70 -17.42
CA LEU A 221 3.09 -4.26 -18.71
C LEU A 221 2.44 -5.44 -19.43
N GLY A 222 1.21 -5.23 -19.90
CA GLY A 222 0.47 -6.23 -20.67
C GLY A 222 -0.17 -7.34 -19.84
N ASP A 223 -0.02 -7.37 -18.51
CA ASP A 223 -0.77 -8.34 -17.69
C ASP A 223 -2.22 -7.86 -17.46
N PRO A 224 -3.24 -8.60 -17.96
CA PRO A 224 -4.64 -8.21 -17.80
C PRO A 224 -5.20 -8.50 -16.39
N MET A 225 -4.55 -9.39 -15.62
CA MET A 225 -4.97 -9.77 -14.28
C MET A 225 -4.49 -8.78 -13.22
N GLU A 226 -3.58 -7.89 -13.57
CA GLU A 226 -3.12 -6.85 -12.67
C GLU A 226 -3.86 -5.53 -12.88
N VAL A 227 -4.33 -4.94 -11.78
CA VAL A 227 -4.91 -3.60 -11.75
C VAL A 227 -4.02 -2.74 -10.86
N THR A 228 -3.51 -1.64 -11.39
CA THR A 228 -2.61 -0.77 -10.64
C THR A 228 -3.38 0.09 -9.64
N VAL A 229 -2.88 0.16 -8.42
CA VAL A 229 -3.33 1.09 -7.37
C VAL A 229 -2.15 1.96 -6.94
N PRO A 230 -2.36 3.23 -6.55
CA PRO A 230 -1.25 4.12 -6.20
C PRO A 230 -0.53 3.65 -4.93
N TYR A 231 0.72 4.10 -4.74
CA TYR A 231 1.39 3.97 -3.44
C TYR A 231 0.55 4.68 -2.36
N PRO A 232 0.39 4.09 -1.17
CA PRO A 232 -0.21 4.78 -0.03
C PRO A 232 0.59 6.03 0.33
N THR A 233 -0.13 7.15 0.51
CA THR A 233 0.39 8.43 1.02
C THR A 233 0.05 8.60 2.50
N GLY A 234 0.56 9.67 3.12
CA GLY A 234 0.28 9.96 4.54
C GLY A 234 -1.09 10.60 4.82
N PHE A 235 -1.75 11.17 3.82
CA PHE A 235 -3.05 11.83 3.98
C PHE A 235 -4.22 10.87 3.74
N HIS A 236 -5.05 10.67 4.77
CA HIS A 236 -6.25 9.84 4.79
C HIS A 236 -7.46 10.65 5.28
N PRO A 237 -8.03 11.52 4.42
CA PRO A 237 -9.17 12.35 4.78
C PRO A 237 -10.42 11.49 4.99
N ARG A 238 -11.21 11.85 6.00
CA ARG A 238 -12.48 11.22 6.38
C ARG A 238 -13.68 11.88 5.70
N THR A 239 -13.52 13.14 5.29
CA THR A 239 -14.60 13.93 4.69
C THR A 239 -14.14 14.66 3.43
N VAL A 240 -15.09 14.96 2.55
CA VAL A 240 -14.88 15.84 1.39
C VAL A 240 -14.42 17.24 1.83
N THR A 241 -14.84 17.70 3.00
CA THR A 241 -14.42 18.99 3.57
C THR A 241 -12.92 19.00 3.85
N GLU A 242 -12.37 17.94 4.46
CA GLU A 242 -10.92 17.83 4.72
C GLU A 242 -10.12 17.82 3.40
N ILE A 243 -10.65 17.20 2.34
CA ILE A 243 -10.04 17.26 0.99
C ILE A 243 -10.02 18.69 0.46
N LYS A 244 -11.15 19.41 0.54
CA LYS A 244 -11.25 20.81 0.06
C LYS A 244 -10.31 21.74 0.83
N GLN A 245 -10.27 21.62 2.15
CA GLN A 245 -9.36 22.37 3.02
C GLN A 245 -7.90 22.10 2.64
N TRP A 246 -7.52 20.84 2.39
CA TRP A 246 -6.17 20.52 1.93
C TRP A 246 -5.84 21.17 0.58
N GLN A 247 -6.77 21.11 -0.38
CA GLN A 247 -6.58 21.74 -1.69
C GLN A 247 -6.43 23.27 -1.58
N GLU A 248 -7.27 23.92 -0.78
CA GLU A 248 -7.19 25.37 -0.53
C GLU A 248 -5.87 25.74 0.13
N PHE A 249 -5.46 24.98 1.14
CA PHE A 249 -4.15 25.14 1.78
C PHE A 249 -3.02 25.05 0.76
N VAL A 250 -2.97 23.99 -0.05
CA VAL A 250 -1.93 23.77 -1.07
C VAL A 250 -1.90 24.86 -2.14
N ARG A 251 -3.06 25.35 -2.59
CA ARG A 251 -3.18 26.45 -3.56
C ARG A 251 -2.67 27.77 -3.00
N GLY A 252 -2.87 28.02 -1.70
CA GLY A 252 -2.42 29.23 -1.02
C GLY A 252 -0.93 29.25 -0.64
N ARG A 253 -0.20 28.15 -0.85
CA ARG A 253 1.23 28.07 -0.47
C ARG A 253 2.10 28.93 -1.38
N LYS A 254 2.88 29.83 -0.76
CA LYS A 254 4.02 30.47 -1.43
C LYS A 254 5.11 29.44 -1.70
N ARG A 255 5.50 29.29 -2.96
CA ARG A 255 6.62 28.44 -3.38
C ARG A 255 7.90 29.28 -3.37
N THR A 256 8.93 28.80 -2.70
CA THR A 256 10.21 29.48 -2.52
C THR A 256 11.34 28.80 -3.29
N ASN A 257 11.12 27.58 -3.77
CA ASN A 257 12.08 26.81 -4.53
C ASN A 257 11.48 26.47 -5.90
N LEU A 258 12.25 26.63 -6.97
CA LEU A 258 11.78 26.25 -8.30
C LEU A 258 11.71 24.72 -8.42
N PHE A 259 12.79 24.05 -8.03
CA PHE A 259 12.90 22.59 -8.08
C PHE A 259 13.14 22.00 -6.70
N THR A 260 12.69 20.76 -6.52
CA THR A 260 13.18 19.92 -5.44
C THR A 260 13.44 18.49 -5.88
N PHE A 261 14.50 17.89 -5.35
CA PHE A 261 14.76 16.47 -5.49
C PHE A 261 14.86 15.77 -4.13
N VAL A 262 14.04 14.74 -3.96
CA VAL A 262 14.03 13.89 -2.78
C VAL A 262 14.42 12.47 -3.18
N GLY A 263 15.55 11.98 -2.66
CA GLY A 263 16.10 10.67 -3.02
C GLY A 263 17.43 10.36 -2.34
N GLY A 264 17.94 9.15 -2.53
CA GLY A 264 19.28 8.76 -2.08
C GLY A 264 20.16 8.33 -3.24
N LYS A 265 21.48 8.50 -3.09
CA LYS A 265 22.48 8.02 -4.05
C LYS A 265 22.56 6.48 -4.04
N ARG A 266 22.71 5.85 -5.20
CA ARG A 266 22.97 4.40 -5.33
C ARG A 266 24.43 4.18 -5.69
N GLY A 267 25.28 4.06 -4.68
CA GLY A 267 26.74 3.95 -4.86
C GLY A 267 27.21 2.77 -5.72
N TYR A 268 26.37 1.75 -5.92
CA TYR A 268 26.66 0.60 -6.78
C TYR A 268 26.35 0.82 -8.27
N ILE A 269 25.71 1.94 -8.65
CA ILE A 269 25.39 2.27 -10.05
C ILE A 269 26.36 3.35 -10.54
N LYS A 270 27.19 3.00 -11.54
CA LYS A 270 28.05 3.96 -12.23
C LYS A 270 27.21 5.01 -12.94
N ASN A 271 27.55 6.29 -12.80
CA ASN A 271 26.82 7.42 -13.38
C ASN A 271 25.33 7.43 -13.00
N ASP A 272 25.00 7.09 -11.74
CA ASP A 272 23.62 7.14 -11.24
C ASP A 272 23.02 8.53 -11.44
N PHE A 273 21.99 8.63 -12.28
CA PHE A 273 21.30 9.89 -12.55
C PHE A 273 20.77 10.55 -11.28
N ARG A 274 20.38 9.77 -10.26
CA ARG A 274 19.95 10.32 -8.96
C ARG A 274 21.10 11.00 -8.22
N ALA A 275 22.32 10.45 -8.31
CA ALA A 275 23.49 11.07 -7.71
C ALA A 275 23.86 12.36 -8.44
N LEU A 276 23.87 12.36 -9.77
CA LEU A 276 24.09 13.55 -10.59
C LEU A 276 23.05 14.64 -10.30
N LEU A 277 21.78 14.26 -10.17
CA LEU A 277 20.70 15.19 -9.87
C LEU A 277 20.81 15.79 -8.45
N LEU A 278 21.21 14.99 -7.47
CA LEU A 278 21.53 15.49 -6.12
C LEU A 278 22.65 16.52 -6.18
N ASP A 279 23.75 16.21 -6.85
CA ASP A 279 24.92 17.08 -6.94
C ASP A 279 24.59 18.37 -7.70
N HIS A 280 23.80 18.30 -8.78
CA HIS A 280 23.29 19.49 -9.47
C HIS A 280 22.40 20.34 -8.56
N CYS A 281 21.48 19.73 -7.81
CA CYS A 281 20.62 20.47 -6.89
C CYS A 281 21.38 21.12 -5.75
N TYR A 282 22.50 20.53 -5.29
CA TYR A 282 23.37 21.17 -4.31
C TYR A 282 24.16 22.34 -4.89
N ASN A 283 24.60 22.24 -6.15
CA ASN A 283 25.31 23.34 -6.82
C ASN A 283 24.37 24.52 -7.14
N GLU A 284 23.13 24.23 -7.55
CA GLU A 284 22.10 25.22 -7.89
C GLU A 284 21.21 25.56 -6.68
N SER A 285 21.81 25.76 -5.50
CA SER A 285 21.08 25.81 -4.21
C SER A 285 20.08 26.97 -4.07
N ASP A 286 20.19 27.98 -4.92
CA ASP A 286 19.26 29.11 -5.03
C ASP A 286 17.96 28.72 -5.74
N SER A 287 18.01 27.71 -6.63
CA SER A 287 16.87 27.27 -7.45
C SER A 287 16.37 25.87 -7.07
N CYS A 288 17.25 24.96 -6.63
CA CYS A 288 16.89 23.61 -6.23
C CYS A 288 17.18 23.32 -4.75
N LYS A 289 16.24 22.65 -4.07
CA LYS A 289 16.47 22.07 -2.74
C LYS A 289 16.44 20.55 -2.78
N ALA A 290 17.32 19.90 -2.04
CA ALA A 290 17.40 18.44 -2.02
C ALA A 290 17.42 17.82 -0.62
N ILE A 291 16.79 16.65 -0.49
CA ILE A 291 16.86 15.78 0.69
C ILE A 291 17.54 14.47 0.28
N ASP A 292 18.69 14.17 0.89
CA ASP A 292 19.48 12.97 0.65
C ASP A 292 19.19 11.87 1.69
N PHE A 293 18.41 10.87 1.30
CA PHE A 293 18.09 9.73 2.17
C PHE A 293 19.22 8.73 2.36
N ALA A 294 20.34 8.84 1.63
CA ALA A 294 21.51 8.05 1.95
C ALA A 294 22.13 8.50 3.30
N LYS A 295 21.85 9.73 3.74
CA LYS A 295 22.37 10.33 4.98
C LYS A 295 21.33 10.45 6.10
N THR A 296 20.03 10.32 5.79
CA THR A 296 18.93 10.51 6.73
C THR A 296 17.90 9.40 6.61
N ALA A 297 17.45 8.81 7.72
CA ALA A 297 16.45 7.75 7.70
C ALA A 297 15.10 8.24 7.14
N CYS A 298 14.51 7.46 6.21
CA CYS A 298 13.25 7.79 5.53
C CYS A 298 12.03 7.96 6.47
N LEU A 299 12.04 7.27 7.62
CA LEU A 299 10.92 7.35 8.57
C LEU A 299 10.92 8.66 9.37
N ASP A 300 12.10 9.25 9.62
CA ASP A 300 12.26 10.47 10.44
C ASP A 300 12.13 11.75 9.61
N SER A 301 11.93 11.63 8.30
CA SER A 301 11.98 12.74 7.33
C SER A 301 10.64 13.03 6.65
N SER A 302 9.57 12.32 7.00
CA SER A 302 8.23 12.52 6.40
C SER A 302 7.73 13.98 6.46
N SER A 303 8.05 14.70 7.54
CA SER A 303 7.73 16.13 7.69
C SER A 303 8.55 17.02 6.76
N ALA A 304 9.87 16.84 6.73
CA ALA A 304 10.78 17.58 5.84
C ALA A 304 10.44 17.35 4.36
N VAL A 305 10.04 16.13 3.99
CA VAL A 305 9.63 15.78 2.63
C VAL A 305 8.33 16.48 2.24
N LEU A 306 7.34 16.51 3.14
CA LEU A 306 6.09 17.22 2.86
C LEU A 306 6.36 18.74 2.76
N GLU A 307 7.14 19.30 3.67
CA GLU A 307 7.46 20.73 3.70
C GLU A 307 8.23 21.20 2.45
N ILE A 308 9.22 20.44 2.01
CA ILE A 308 9.99 20.79 0.80
C ILE A 308 9.11 20.70 -0.45
N PHE A 309 8.20 19.73 -0.53
CA PHE A 309 7.24 19.68 -1.64
C PHE A 309 6.22 20.83 -1.59
N LEU A 310 5.72 21.18 -0.40
CA LEU A 310 4.79 22.31 -0.21
C LEU A 310 5.43 23.68 -0.49
N SER A 311 6.76 23.77 -0.52
CA SER A 311 7.52 24.99 -0.80
C SER A 311 8.14 25.02 -2.19
N SER A 312 7.92 23.99 -3.02
CA SER A 312 8.51 23.89 -4.36
C SER A 312 7.46 23.96 -5.47
N ASP A 313 7.83 24.53 -6.62
CA ASP A 313 6.99 24.54 -7.84
C ASP A 313 7.02 23.19 -8.57
N PHE A 314 8.21 22.60 -8.71
CA PHE A 314 8.42 21.32 -9.38
C PHE A 314 9.14 20.32 -8.47
N CYS A 315 8.59 19.11 -8.31
CA CYS A 315 9.35 18.00 -7.73
C CYS A 315 9.91 17.10 -8.83
N LEU A 316 11.22 16.89 -8.82
CA LEU A 316 11.93 16.05 -9.77
C LEU A 316 11.76 14.58 -9.37
N GLN A 317 11.18 13.78 -10.26
CA GLN A 317 10.88 12.38 -10.01
C GLN A 317 11.58 11.45 -11.04
N PRO A 318 12.94 11.41 -11.09
CA PRO A 318 13.64 10.44 -11.94
C PRO A 318 13.28 8.99 -11.58
N ARG A 319 13.51 8.07 -12.52
CA ARG A 319 13.33 6.64 -12.29
C ARG A 319 14.17 6.17 -11.10
N GLY A 320 13.55 5.38 -10.23
CA GLY A 320 14.19 4.75 -9.08
C GLY A 320 14.53 3.29 -9.37
N ASP A 321 14.26 2.45 -8.38
CA ASP A 321 14.36 0.99 -8.51
C ASP A 321 13.11 0.41 -9.21
N SER A 322 11.99 1.13 -9.15
CA SER A 322 10.76 0.90 -9.92
C SER A 322 10.46 2.07 -10.88
N HIS A 323 9.45 1.90 -11.75
CA HIS A 323 9.02 2.95 -12.70
C HIS A 323 8.38 4.15 -11.99
N THR A 324 7.66 3.91 -10.89
CA THR A 324 7.05 4.94 -10.04
C THR A 324 7.50 4.77 -8.59
N ARG A 325 7.19 5.73 -7.72
CA ARG A 325 7.56 5.68 -6.29
C ARG A 325 6.59 6.50 -5.46
N ARG A 326 6.50 6.18 -4.16
CA ARG A 326 5.68 6.94 -3.20
C ARG A 326 5.91 8.46 -3.30
N SER A 327 7.17 8.88 -3.44
CA SER A 327 7.55 10.30 -3.60
C SER A 327 6.80 11.01 -4.73
N THR A 328 6.47 10.32 -5.82
CA THR A 328 5.66 10.86 -6.91
C THR A 328 4.25 11.22 -6.41
N PHE A 329 3.63 10.34 -5.64
CA PHE A 329 2.28 10.55 -5.09
C PHE A 329 2.27 11.58 -3.95
N ASP A 330 3.30 11.60 -3.10
CA ASP A 330 3.47 12.64 -2.07
C ASP A 330 3.66 14.03 -2.72
N CYS A 331 4.44 14.12 -3.81
CA CYS A 331 4.56 15.37 -4.58
C CYS A 331 3.23 15.78 -5.22
N MET A 332 2.51 14.85 -5.85
CA MET A 332 1.18 15.13 -6.40
C MET A 332 0.24 15.65 -5.33
N GLN A 333 0.27 15.07 -4.12
CA GLN A 333 -0.54 15.49 -2.98
C GLN A 333 -0.20 16.92 -2.49
N ALA A 334 1.08 17.28 -2.49
CA ALA A 334 1.57 18.64 -2.17
C ALA A 334 1.39 19.67 -3.30
N ALA A 335 0.96 19.21 -4.49
CA ALA A 335 0.60 20.02 -5.64
C ALA A 335 -0.90 19.97 -5.97
N PHE A 336 -1.69 19.16 -5.24
CA PHE A 336 -3.07 18.87 -5.59
C PHE A 336 -4.01 20.05 -5.31
N GLY A 337 -4.09 20.96 -6.28
CA GLY A 337 -5.06 22.06 -6.35
C GLY A 337 -6.19 21.83 -7.36
N GLY A 338 -6.39 20.60 -7.86
CA GLY A 338 -7.38 20.30 -8.91
C GLY A 338 -8.84 20.57 -8.50
N ARG A 339 -9.75 20.74 -9.47
CA ARG A 339 -11.19 20.92 -9.18
C ARG A 339 -11.76 19.65 -8.52
N THR A 340 -12.65 19.84 -7.55
CA THR A 340 -13.41 18.76 -6.90
C THR A 340 -14.50 18.23 -7.84
N GLY A 341 -14.11 17.42 -8.82
CA GLY A 341 -15.06 16.59 -9.56
C GLY A 341 -15.67 15.51 -8.65
N ASN A 342 -16.16 14.42 -9.25
CA ASN A 342 -16.59 13.24 -8.47
C ASN A 342 -15.39 12.67 -7.71
N LEU A 343 -15.33 12.94 -6.39
CA LEU A 343 -14.31 12.39 -5.49
C LEU A 343 -14.60 10.90 -5.28
N LYS A 344 -13.93 10.06 -6.05
CA LYS A 344 -13.77 8.64 -5.77
C LYS A 344 -12.33 8.40 -5.35
N ASP A 345 -12.13 7.63 -4.29
CA ASP A 345 -10.77 7.24 -3.90
C ASP A 345 -10.25 6.12 -4.80
N ALA A 346 -8.96 5.81 -4.66
CA ALA A 346 -8.32 4.77 -5.46
C ALA A 346 -8.89 3.36 -5.20
N PHE A 347 -9.41 3.10 -3.99
CA PHE A 347 -10.02 1.83 -3.65
C PHE A 347 -11.33 1.63 -4.41
N ASP A 348 -12.22 2.63 -4.39
CA ASP A 348 -13.52 2.58 -5.08
C ASP A 348 -13.33 2.40 -6.60
N ILE A 349 -12.40 3.15 -7.19
CA ILE A 349 -12.08 3.05 -8.63
C ILE A 349 -11.55 1.65 -8.97
N ALA A 350 -10.61 1.13 -8.17
CA ALA A 350 -9.98 -0.17 -8.44
C ALA A 350 -10.96 -1.34 -8.25
N VAL A 351 -11.76 -1.32 -7.18
CA VAL A 351 -12.77 -2.36 -6.91
C VAL A 351 -13.89 -2.30 -7.95
N GLU A 352 -14.38 -1.12 -8.33
CA GLU A 352 -15.42 -0.98 -9.36
C GLU A 352 -14.93 -1.50 -10.72
N GLU A 353 -13.72 -1.13 -11.14
CA GLU A 353 -13.13 -1.61 -12.39
C GLU A 353 -12.88 -3.12 -12.39
N MET A 354 -12.39 -3.67 -11.28
CA MET A 354 -12.19 -5.11 -11.13
C MET A 354 -13.52 -5.86 -11.18
N LEU A 355 -14.55 -5.40 -10.45
CA LEU A 355 -15.88 -6.00 -10.49
C LEU A 355 -16.48 -5.95 -11.90
N ARG A 356 -16.33 -4.82 -12.59
CA ARG A 356 -16.75 -4.67 -13.99
C ARG A 356 -16.08 -5.72 -14.88
N ARG A 357 -14.77 -5.96 -14.73
CA ARG A 357 -14.04 -6.99 -15.50
C ARG A 357 -14.50 -8.40 -15.18
N ILE A 358 -14.68 -8.74 -13.90
CA ILE A 358 -15.18 -10.07 -13.48
C ILE A 358 -16.56 -10.33 -14.08
N VAL A 359 -17.46 -9.35 -14.04
CA VAL A 359 -18.80 -9.49 -14.60
C VAL A 359 -18.78 -9.58 -16.14
N SER A 360 -17.91 -8.80 -16.79
CA SER A 360 -17.82 -8.77 -18.27
C SER A 360 -17.12 -10.00 -18.86
N ASN A 361 -16.21 -10.63 -18.14
CA ASN A 361 -15.45 -11.79 -18.60
C ASN A 361 -16.16 -13.14 -18.35
N LYS A 362 -17.40 -13.15 -17.82
CA LYS A 362 -18.17 -14.39 -17.72
C LYS A 362 -18.64 -14.82 -19.11
N PRO A 363 -18.32 -16.04 -19.57
CA PRO A 363 -18.94 -16.56 -20.78
C PRO A 363 -20.45 -16.54 -20.60
N SER A 364 -21.18 -16.00 -21.57
CA SER A 364 -22.64 -15.98 -21.53
C SER A 364 -23.14 -17.42 -21.39
N LEU A 365 -23.94 -17.70 -20.36
CA LEU A 365 -24.74 -18.92 -20.24
C LEU A 365 -25.87 -18.99 -21.28
N LYS A 366 -25.66 -18.45 -22.48
CA LYS A 366 -26.49 -18.80 -23.64
C LYS A 366 -25.94 -20.12 -24.13
N GLY A 367 -26.58 -21.21 -23.71
CA GLY A 367 -26.40 -22.51 -24.36
C GLY A 367 -26.62 -22.38 -25.87
N PRO A 368 -26.06 -23.30 -26.68
CA PRO A 368 -26.25 -23.23 -28.11
C PRO A 368 -27.75 -23.25 -28.42
N SER A 369 -28.24 -22.15 -28.96
CA SER A 369 -29.57 -22.05 -29.54
C SER A 369 -29.51 -22.62 -30.95
N SER A 370 -29.78 -23.91 -31.07
CA SER A 370 -30.42 -24.63 -32.19
C SER A 370 -30.04 -26.10 -32.14
#